data_AF-A0A6P8Z2X0-F1
#
_entry.id   AF-A0A6P8Z2X0-F1
#
_cell.length_a   1.000
_cell.length_b   1.000
_cell.length_c   1.000
_cell.angle_alpha   90.00
_cell.angle_beta   90.00
_cell.angle_gamma   90.00
#
_symmetry.space_group_name_H-M   'P 1'
#
loop_
_entity.id
_entity.type
_entity.pdbx_description
1 polymer ?
#
loop_
_entity_poly.entity_id
_entity_poly.type
_entity_poly.pdbx_seq_one_letter_code
_entity_poly.pdbx_strand_id
1 'polypeptide(L)'
;MISTYSTLDRGSTNFRIRRNALIAAMYTGGMSIVVAIFCGWRLVVNARQKDALQDVYWGVQISYLANLGCQLASVFFSTILLAAVNKENAPMIVPWVVGTIAFLAMEAVGTVYSNVLRDHVNHEFDTLCKVEGGFLIFRGALNCVALHCVLRVYRALKTGVRFGGPEQVEL
;
A
#
# COMPACT_ATOMS: atom_id res chain seq x y z
N MET A 1 38.45 -22.50 -7.78
CA MET A 1 37.32 -22.42 -8.74
C MET A 1 35.92 -22.41 -8.07
N ILE A 2 35.80 -22.55 -6.74
CA ILE A 2 34.50 -22.57 -6.03
C ILE A 2 34.03 -21.17 -5.59
N SER A 3 34.94 -20.18 -5.52
CA SER A 3 34.64 -18.82 -5.02
C SER A 3 33.83 -17.97 -6.00
N THR A 4 33.94 -18.21 -7.31
CA THR A 4 33.29 -17.38 -8.34
C THR A 4 31.80 -17.66 -8.52
N TYR A 5 31.35 -18.90 -8.23
CA TYR A 5 29.93 -19.26 -8.32
C TYR A 5 29.11 -18.64 -7.19
N SER A 6 29.68 -18.55 -5.98
CA SER A 6 28.97 -17.97 -4.82
C SER A 6 28.81 -16.46 -4.91
N THR A 7 29.73 -15.76 -5.59
CA THR A 7 29.64 -14.30 -5.81
C THR A 7 28.68 -13.95 -6.95
N LEU A 8 28.66 -14.74 -8.03
CA LEU A 8 27.68 -14.59 -9.13
C LEU A 8 26.24 -14.86 -8.68
N ASP A 9 26.02 -15.91 -7.88
CA ASP A 9 24.68 -16.25 -7.36
C ASP A 9 24.18 -15.21 -6.35
N ARG A 10 25.08 -14.66 -5.51
CA ARG A 10 24.77 -13.51 -4.63
C ARG A 10 24.42 -12.26 -5.43
N GLY A 11 25.14 -11.94 -6.49
CA GLY A 11 24.85 -10.79 -7.36
C GLY A 11 23.48 -10.88 -8.03
N SER A 12 23.14 -12.04 -8.60
CA SER A 12 21.82 -12.29 -9.22
C SER A 12 20.69 -12.22 -8.20
N THR A 13 20.88 -12.81 -7.02
CA THR A 13 19.88 -12.78 -5.93
C THR A 13 19.65 -11.36 -5.42
N ASN A 14 20.71 -10.57 -5.26
CA ASN A 14 20.65 -9.19 -4.80
C ASN A 14 19.90 -8.28 -5.80
N PHE A 15 20.19 -8.42 -7.10
CA PHE A 15 19.47 -7.70 -8.15
C PHE A 15 17.98 -8.03 -8.16
N ARG A 16 17.61 -9.31 -8.03
CA ARG A 16 16.21 -9.75 -7.96
C ARG A 16 15.50 -9.18 -6.73
N ILE A 17 16.16 -9.15 -5.58
CA ILE A 17 15.62 -8.61 -4.32
C ILE A 17 15.31 -7.11 -4.45
N ARG A 18 16.24 -6.32 -5.01
CA ARG A 18 16.03 -4.89 -5.27
C ARG A 18 14.90 -4.66 -6.27
N ARG A 19 14.88 -5.40 -7.38
CA ARG A 19 13.83 -5.31 -8.40
C ARG A 19 12.45 -5.62 -7.83
N ASN A 20 12.33 -6.65 -6.98
CA ASN A 20 11.06 -7.02 -6.36
C ASN A 20 10.52 -5.93 -5.43
N ALA A 21 11.39 -5.22 -4.70
CA ALA A 21 10.95 -4.10 -3.87
C ALA A 21 10.55 -2.86 -4.69
N LEU A 22 11.22 -2.59 -5.81
CA LEU A 22 10.81 -1.53 -6.74
C LEU A 22 9.43 -1.84 -7.33
N ILE A 23 9.19 -3.08 -7.77
CA ILE A 23 7.89 -3.52 -8.25
C ILE A 23 6.83 -3.40 -7.14
N ALA A 24 7.15 -3.78 -5.90
CA ALA A 24 6.25 -3.64 -4.76
C ALA A 24 5.88 -2.17 -4.47
N ALA A 25 6.84 -1.25 -4.57
CA ALA A 25 6.60 0.17 -4.41
C ALA A 25 5.71 0.72 -5.54
N MET A 26 6.01 0.40 -6.81
CA MET A 26 5.19 0.82 -7.94
C MET A 26 3.75 0.27 -7.86
N TYR A 27 3.61 -1.00 -7.45
CA TYR A 27 2.32 -1.62 -7.18
C TYR A 27 1.54 -0.88 -6.09
N THR A 28 2.18 -0.58 -4.96
CA THR A 28 1.52 0.07 -3.82
C THR A 28 1.02 1.47 -4.19
N GLY A 29 1.84 2.25 -4.90
CA GLY A 29 1.44 3.54 -5.44
C GLY A 29 0.29 3.44 -6.45
N GLY A 30 0.42 2.55 -7.45
CA GLY A 30 -0.58 2.36 -8.50
C GLY A 30 -1.94 1.92 -7.94
N MET A 31 -1.97 0.96 -7.03
CA MET A 31 -3.21 0.51 -6.40
C MET A 31 -3.84 1.59 -5.53
N SER A 32 -3.04 2.41 -4.85
CA SER A 32 -3.57 3.51 -4.05
C SER A 32 -4.29 4.56 -4.92
N ILE A 33 -3.80 4.82 -6.13
CA ILE A 33 -4.46 5.70 -7.11
C ILE A 33 -5.81 5.12 -7.56
N VAL A 34 -5.85 3.83 -7.90
CA VAL A 34 -7.10 3.16 -8.30
C VAL A 34 -8.16 3.28 -7.22
N VAL A 35 -7.78 3.05 -5.96
CA VAL A 35 -8.71 3.14 -4.83
C VAL A 35 -9.11 4.57 -4.51
N ALA A 36 -8.22 5.54 -4.69
CA ALA A 36 -8.56 6.95 -4.56
C ALA A 36 -9.63 7.36 -5.59
N ILE A 37 -9.50 6.91 -6.84
CA ILE A 37 -10.50 7.15 -7.89
C ILE A 37 -11.83 6.48 -7.52
N PHE A 38 -11.81 5.24 -7.06
CA PHE A 38 -13.02 4.53 -6.64
C PHE A 38 -13.72 5.22 -5.47
N CYS A 39 -12.98 5.62 -4.43
CA CYS A 39 -13.51 6.38 -3.30
C CYS A 39 -14.07 7.75 -3.74
N GLY A 40 -13.37 8.44 -4.64
CA GLY A 40 -13.80 9.71 -5.23
C GLY A 40 -15.10 9.58 -6.01
N TRP A 41 -15.24 8.52 -6.83
CA TRP A 41 -16.47 8.23 -7.54
C TRP A 41 -17.62 7.97 -6.56
N ARG A 42 -17.40 7.20 -5.49
CA ARG A 42 -18.41 6.92 -4.46
C ARG A 42 -18.88 8.18 -3.75
N LEU A 43 -17.97 9.11 -3.44
CA LEU A 43 -18.35 10.42 -2.90
C LEU A 43 -19.31 11.17 -3.82
N VAL A 44 -19.05 11.19 -5.13
CA VAL A 44 -19.89 11.88 -6.12
C VAL A 44 -21.24 11.18 -6.28
N VAL A 45 -21.29 9.85 -6.34
CA VAL A 45 -22.55 9.10 -6.46
C VAL A 45 -23.40 9.27 -5.20
N ASN A 46 -22.81 9.12 -4.01
CA ASN A 46 -23.51 9.32 -2.75
C ASN A 46 -24.04 10.77 -2.64
N ALA A 47 -23.29 11.77 -3.14
CA ALA A 47 -23.73 13.16 -3.15
C ALA A 47 -24.93 13.42 -4.07
N ARG A 48 -25.20 12.54 -5.05
CA ARG A 48 -26.41 12.58 -5.89
C ARG A 48 -27.60 11.85 -5.27
N GLN A 49 -27.38 11.04 -4.23
CA GLN A 49 -28.39 10.26 -3.53
C GLN A 49 -28.58 10.73 -2.07
N LYS A 50 -28.38 12.03 -1.81
CA LYS A 50 -28.50 12.62 -0.47
C LYS A 50 -29.84 12.30 0.19
N ASP A 51 -30.92 12.39 -0.58
CA ASP A 51 -32.28 12.19 -0.08
C ASP A 51 -32.55 10.73 0.35
N ALA A 52 -31.79 9.77 -0.18
CA ALA A 52 -31.92 8.35 0.18
C ALA A 52 -31.11 7.98 1.44
N LEU A 53 -30.02 8.70 1.75
CA LEU A 53 -29.17 8.41 2.91
C LEU A 53 -29.52 9.24 4.16
N GLN A 54 -30.29 10.33 4.00
CA GLN A 54 -30.79 11.20 5.08
C GLN A 54 -29.76 11.44 6.19
N ASP A 55 -30.03 11.03 7.43
CA ASP A 55 -29.21 11.29 8.62
C ASP A 55 -27.84 10.59 8.59
N VAL A 56 -27.70 9.54 7.78
CA VAL A 56 -26.50 8.70 7.71
C VAL A 56 -25.49 9.23 6.67
N TYR A 57 -25.91 10.16 5.81
CA TYR A 57 -25.11 10.72 4.71
C TYR A 57 -23.74 11.25 5.16
N TRP A 58 -23.70 12.04 6.24
CA TRP A 58 -22.46 12.66 6.72
C TRP A 58 -21.47 11.63 7.28
N GLY A 59 -21.97 10.58 7.93
CA GLY A 59 -21.14 9.47 8.41
C GLY A 59 -20.53 8.67 7.26
N VAL A 60 -21.29 8.42 6.20
CA VAL A 60 -20.78 7.75 5.00
C VAL A 60 -19.75 8.64 4.29
N GLN A 61 -20.00 9.94 4.14
CA GLN A 61 -19.05 10.85 3.50
C GLN A 61 -17.71 10.93 4.23
N ILE A 62 -17.72 11.03 5.57
CA ILE A 62 -16.47 11.16 6.32
C ILE A 62 -15.62 9.89 6.23
N SER A 63 -16.23 8.70 6.15
CA SER A 63 -15.50 7.45 5.96
C SER A 63 -14.81 7.35 4.60
N TYR A 64 -15.48 7.74 3.50
CA TYR A 64 -14.85 7.78 2.18
C TYR A 64 -13.79 8.87 2.07
N LEU A 65 -13.96 10.00 2.76
CA LEU A 65 -12.95 11.05 2.82
C LEU A 65 -11.71 10.61 3.61
N ALA A 66 -11.90 9.90 4.73
CA ALA A 66 -10.80 9.31 5.49
C ALA A 66 -10.03 8.27 4.65
N ASN A 67 -10.74 7.40 3.93
CA ASN A 67 -10.13 6.44 3.02
C ASN A 67 -9.37 7.13 1.88
N LEU A 68 -9.92 8.19 1.29
CA LEU A 68 -9.24 9.00 0.28
C LEU A 68 -7.93 9.61 0.82
N GLY A 69 -7.98 10.17 2.03
CA GLY A 69 -6.78 10.68 2.72
C GLY A 69 -5.72 9.61 2.94
N CYS A 70 -6.14 8.40 3.34
CA CYS A 70 -5.24 7.25 3.49
C CYS A 70 -4.57 6.87 2.17
N GLN A 71 -5.30 6.92 1.04
CA GLN A 71 -4.72 6.63 -0.27
C GLN A 71 -3.70 7.68 -0.71
N LEU A 72 -3.96 8.97 -0.48
CA LEU A 72 -3.01 10.04 -0.78
C LEU A 72 -1.74 9.92 0.07
N ALA A 73 -1.89 9.64 1.36
CA ALA A 73 -0.77 9.39 2.25
C ALA A 73 0.03 8.14 1.81
N SER A 74 -0.65 7.05 1.44
CA SER A 74 -0.02 5.83 0.91
C SER A 74 0.82 6.10 -0.35
N VAL A 75 0.35 6.94 -1.27
CA VAL A 75 1.13 7.37 -2.44
C VAL A 75 2.39 8.14 -2.00
N PHE A 76 2.27 9.06 -1.05
CA PHE A 76 3.41 9.80 -0.50
C PHE A 76 4.45 8.87 0.15
N PHE A 77 4.02 7.94 1.00
CA PHE A 77 4.96 6.97 1.58
C PHE A 77 5.59 6.09 0.51
N SER A 78 4.85 5.72 -0.55
CA SER A 78 5.39 4.92 -1.64
C SER A 78 6.55 5.62 -2.38
N THR A 79 6.54 6.95 -2.50
CA THR A 79 7.68 7.69 -3.07
C THR A 79 8.88 7.69 -2.12
N ILE A 80 8.64 7.78 -0.80
CA ILE A 80 9.69 7.62 0.23
C ILE A 80 10.33 6.24 0.12
N LEU A 81 9.55 5.17 -0.09
CA LEU A 81 10.10 3.81 -0.26
C LEU A 81 11.00 3.72 -1.50
N LEU A 82 10.58 4.29 -2.63
CA LEU A 82 11.41 4.33 -3.85
C LEU A 82 12.72 5.07 -3.59
N ALA A 83 12.67 6.22 -2.92
CA ALA A 83 13.87 6.96 -2.54
C ALA A 83 14.76 6.17 -1.56
N ALA A 84 14.17 5.47 -0.59
CA ALA A 84 14.87 4.65 0.39
C ALA A 84 15.61 3.47 -0.25
N VAL A 85 14.97 2.79 -1.20
CA VAL A 85 15.58 1.69 -1.96
C VAL A 85 16.70 2.20 -2.85
N ASN A 86 16.54 3.36 -3.48
CA ASN A 86 17.58 3.95 -4.36
C ASN A 86 18.78 4.48 -3.58
N LYS A 87 18.57 5.07 -2.40
CA LYS A 87 19.64 5.54 -1.51
C LYS A 87 20.19 4.45 -0.58
N GLU A 88 19.67 3.23 -0.68
CA GLU A 88 20.02 2.09 0.18
C GLU A 88 19.91 2.40 1.69
N ASN A 89 18.98 3.29 2.04
CA ASN A 89 18.87 3.85 3.38
C ASN A 89 17.81 3.09 4.19
N ALA A 90 18.24 2.09 4.96
CA ALA A 90 17.38 1.24 5.80
C ALA A 90 16.39 2.01 6.70
N PRO A 91 16.77 3.06 7.45
CA PRO A 91 15.84 3.81 8.30
C PRO A 91 14.70 4.48 7.52
N MET A 92 14.89 4.85 6.25
CA MET A 92 13.81 5.44 5.43
C MET A 92 12.75 4.42 4.99
N ILE A 93 13.02 3.11 5.12
CA ILE A 93 12.05 2.04 4.82
C ILE A 93 11.04 1.87 5.97
N VAL A 94 11.45 2.14 7.21
CA VAL A 94 10.62 1.91 8.41
C VAL A 94 9.32 2.74 8.40
N PRO A 95 9.34 4.05 8.08
CA PRO A 95 8.12 4.84 7.99
C PRO A 95 7.12 4.29 6.95
N TRP A 96 7.60 3.73 5.83
CA TRP A 96 6.72 3.12 4.83
C TRP A 96 6.05 1.85 5.36
N VAL A 97 6.79 0.98 6.05
CA VAL A 97 6.23 -0.26 6.62
C VAL A 97 5.13 0.05 7.63
N VAL A 98 5.42 0.95 8.59
CA VAL A 98 4.47 1.34 9.63
C VAL A 98 3.27 2.07 9.03
N GLY A 99 3.51 3.01 8.11
CA GLY A 99 2.47 3.75 7.41
C GLY A 99 1.55 2.83 6.61
N THR A 100 2.10 1.89 5.83
CA THR A 100 1.30 0.96 5.01
C THR A 100 0.36 0.10 5.86
N ILE A 101 0.83 -0.38 7.02
CA ILE A 101 0.01 -1.16 7.95
C ILE A 101 -1.10 -0.27 8.55
N ALA A 102 -0.75 0.93 9.01
CA ALA A 102 -1.70 1.86 9.60
C ALA A 102 -2.79 2.29 8.61
N PHE A 103 -2.42 2.65 7.37
CA PHE A 103 -3.38 3.05 6.34
C PHE A 103 -4.24 1.88 5.85
N LEU A 104 -3.69 0.66 5.77
CA LEU A 104 -4.49 -0.52 5.45
C LEU A 104 -5.53 -0.80 6.53
N ALA A 105 -5.17 -0.65 7.81
CA ALA A 105 -6.09 -0.79 8.93
C ALA A 105 -7.18 0.29 8.90
N MET A 106 -6.80 1.55 8.66
CA MET A 106 -7.76 2.66 8.53
C MET A 106 -8.70 2.48 7.34
N GLU A 107 -8.20 2.03 6.19
CA GLU A 107 -9.01 1.72 5.01
C GLU A 107 -10.04 0.62 5.30
N ALA A 108 -9.63 -0.41 6.05
CA ALA A 108 -10.52 -1.47 6.48
C ALA A 108 -11.63 -0.95 7.40
N VAL A 109 -11.27 -0.15 8.42
CA VAL A 109 -12.23 0.47 9.34
C VAL A 109 -13.20 1.39 8.58
N GLY A 110 -12.71 2.26 7.70
CA GLY A 110 -13.56 3.17 6.93
C GLY A 110 -14.52 2.42 6.00
N THR A 111 -14.06 1.34 5.38
CA THR A 111 -14.90 0.50 4.52
C THR A 111 -16.00 -0.19 5.32
N VAL A 112 -15.63 -0.88 6.42
CA VAL A 112 -16.60 -1.56 7.30
C VAL A 112 -17.58 -0.58 7.92
N TYR A 113 -17.11 0.58 8.38
CA TYR A 113 -17.96 1.62 8.95
C TYR A 113 -18.98 2.11 7.93
N SER A 114 -18.54 2.45 6.71
CA SER A 114 -19.44 2.90 5.64
C SER A 114 -20.48 1.84 5.28
N ASN A 115 -20.11 0.56 5.37
CA ASN A 115 -20.99 -0.57 5.08
C ASN A 115 -22.02 -0.79 6.18
N VAL A 116 -21.64 -0.74 7.46
CA VAL A 116 -22.56 -0.83 8.59
C VAL A 116 -23.58 0.31 8.57
N LEU A 117 -23.14 1.53 8.26
CA LEU A 117 -24.03 2.68 8.14
C LEU A 117 -25.06 2.50 7.02
N ARG A 118 -24.66 1.95 5.88
CA ARG A 118 -25.60 1.68 4.78
C ARG A 118 -26.52 0.50 5.05
N ASP A 119 -26.04 -0.52 5.75
CA ASP A 119 -26.87 -1.65 6.18
C ASP A 119 -27.99 -1.20 7.12
N HIS A 120 -27.72 -0.23 7.99
CA HIS A 120 -28.74 0.37 8.85
C HIS A 120 -29.89 1.05 8.07
N VAL A 121 -29.62 1.58 6.87
CA VAL A 121 -30.61 2.29 6.04
C VAL A 121 -31.30 1.35 5.05
N ASN A 122 -30.55 0.46 4.40
CA ASN A 122 -31.06 -0.41 3.33
C ASN A 122 -31.65 -1.73 3.86
N HIS A 123 -31.44 -2.06 5.14
CA HIS A 123 -31.86 -3.32 5.79
C HIS A 123 -31.38 -4.62 5.10
N GLU A 124 -30.52 -4.51 4.07
CA GLU A 124 -29.89 -5.61 3.36
C GLU A 124 -28.47 -5.24 2.89
N PHE A 125 -27.59 -6.25 2.85
CA PHE A 125 -26.26 -6.12 2.26
C PHE A 125 -26.32 -6.10 0.74
N ASP A 126 -26.33 -4.90 0.17
CA ASP A 126 -26.18 -4.65 -1.26
C ASP A 126 -24.98 -5.40 -1.84
N THR A 127 -25.13 -5.89 -3.08
CA THR A 127 -24.06 -6.56 -3.85
C THR A 127 -22.76 -5.74 -3.87
N LEU A 128 -22.88 -4.41 -3.85
CA LEU A 128 -21.75 -3.49 -3.86
C LEU A 128 -20.94 -3.53 -2.55
N CYS A 129 -21.59 -3.73 -1.40
CA CYS A 129 -20.95 -3.89 -0.10
C CYS A 129 -20.09 -5.17 -0.07
N LYS A 130 -20.62 -6.27 -0.61
CA LYS A 130 -19.90 -7.54 -0.74
C LYS A 130 -18.66 -7.40 -1.62
N VAL A 131 -18.77 -6.65 -2.72
CA VAL A 131 -17.64 -6.36 -3.62
C VAL A 131 -16.59 -5.49 -2.94
N GLU A 132 -16.99 -4.44 -2.22
CA GLU A 132 -16.06 -3.56 -1.47
C GLU A 132 -15.28 -4.35 -0.40
N GLY A 133 -15.96 -5.22 0.35
CA GLY A 133 -15.33 -6.10 1.32
C GLY A 133 -14.37 -7.13 0.68
N GLY A 134 -14.79 -7.75 -0.42
CA GLY A 134 -13.94 -8.70 -1.17
C GLY A 134 -12.69 -8.04 -1.75
N PHE A 135 -12.84 -6.84 -2.31
CA PHE A 135 -11.73 -6.05 -2.84
C PHE A 135 -10.73 -5.66 -1.74
N LEU A 136 -11.22 -5.27 -0.55
CA LEU A 136 -10.37 -4.98 0.61
C LEU A 136 -9.54 -6.20 1.04
N ILE A 137 -10.16 -7.38 1.12
CA ILE A 137 -9.46 -8.62 1.51
C ILE A 137 -8.37 -8.97 0.47
N PHE A 138 -8.73 -8.94 -0.82
CA PHE A 138 -7.79 -9.20 -1.90
C PHE A 138 -6.60 -8.24 -1.88
N ARG A 139 -6.88 -6.94 -1.71
CA ARG A 139 -5.84 -5.91 -1.60
C ARG A 139 -4.97 -6.12 -0.35
N GLY A 140 -5.57 -6.50 0.77
CA GLY A 140 -4.86 -6.85 2.00
C GLY A 140 -3.83 -7.94 1.78
N ALA A 141 -4.22 -9.02 1.10
CA ALA A 141 -3.32 -10.12 0.77
C ALA A 141 -2.12 -9.67 -0.10
N LEU A 142 -2.37 -8.86 -1.13
CA LEU A 142 -1.30 -8.32 -1.97
C LEU A 142 -0.36 -7.36 -1.22
N ASN A 143 -0.90 -6.54 -0.31
CA ASN A 143 -0.08 -5.69 0.57
C ASN A 143 0.79 -6.52 1.52
N CYS A 144 0.32 -7.67 2.02
CA CYS A 144 1.15 -8.59 2.79
C CYS A 144 2.34 -9.13 1.97
N VAL A 145 2.12 -9.46 0.70
CA VAL A 145 3.20 -9.87 -0.22
C VAL A 145 4.18 -8.73 -0.45
N ALA A 146 3.70 -7.51 -0.68
CA ALA A 146 4.54 -6.33 -0.84
C ALA A 146 5.39 -6.04 0.41
N LEU A 147 4.79 -6.09 1.60
CA LEU A 147 5.47 -5.97 2.89
C LEU A 147 6.55 -7.05 3.05
N HIS A 148 6.26 -8.30 2.70
CA HIS A 148 7.24 -9.38 2.75
C HIS A 148 8.47 -9.10 1.86
N CYS A 149 8.25 -8.64 0.62
CA CYS A 149 9.32 -8.25 -0.30
C CYS A 149 10.20 -7.12 0.26
N VAL A 150 9.57 -6.07 0.80
CA VAL A 150 10.28 -4.90 1.34
C VAL A 150 11.03 -5.23 2.63
N LEU A 151 10.46 -6.04 3.52
CA LEU A 151 11.14 -6.51 4.73
C LEU A 151 12.39 -7.33 4.40
N ARG A 152 12.39 -8.08 3.29
CA ARG A 152 13.57 -8.82 2.84
C ARG A 152 14.70 -7.88 2.43
N VAL A 153 14.39 -6.78 1.73
CA VAL A 153 15.37 -5.72 1.40
C VAL A 153 15.87 -5.04 2.66
N TYR A 154 14.97 -4.67 3.58
CA TYR A 154 15.35 -4.02 4.83
C TYR A 154 16.32 -4.89 5.65
N ARG A 155 16.07 -6.19 5.75
CA ARG A 155 16.98 -7.14 6.42
C ARG A 155 18.33 -7.21 5.71
N ALA A 156 18.34 -7.27 4.38
CA ALA A 156 19.59 -7.30 3.60
C ALA A 156 20.43 -6.03 3.80
N LEU A 157 19.81 -4.85 3.76
CA LEU A 157 20.47 -3.58 4.03
C LEU A 157 21.02 -3.50 5.48
N LYS A 158 20.26 -4.00 6.46
CA LYS A 158 20.70 -4.05 7.86
C LYS A 158 21.90 -4.98 8.09
N THR A 159 22.04 -6.02 7.27
CA THR A 159 23.22 -6.89 7.27
C THR A 159 24.43 -6.31 6.52
N GLY A 160 24.33 -5.08 6.00
CA GLY A 160 25.43 -4.40 5.32
C GLY A 160 25.57 -4.74 3.83
N VAL A 161 24.58 -5.41 3.23
CA VAL A 161 24.57 -5.69 1.78
C VAL A 161 24.22 -4.40 1.03
N ARG A 162 25.21 -3.84 0.32
CA ARG A 162 25.03 -2.75 -0.64
C ARG A 162 24.70 -3.35 -2.02
N PHE A 163 23.74 -2.77 -2.72
CA PHE A 163 23.30 -3.23 -4.06
C PHE A 163 23.90 -2.39 -5.19
N GLY A 164 24.50 -1.24 -4.87
CA GLY A 164 25.44 -0.54 -5.73
C GLY A 164 26.74 -1.33 -5.84
N GLY A 165 27.27 -1.46 -7.06
CA GLY A 165 28.62 -1.99 -7.27
C GLY A 165 29.68 -1.20 -6.48
N PRO A 166 30.93 -1.69 -6.42
CA PRO A 166 31.97 -1.08 -5.60
C PRO A 166 32.04 0.42 -5.87
N GLU A 167 31.90 1.21 -4.81
CA GLU A 167 32.21 2.65 -4.86
C GLU A 167 33.58 2.78 -5.51
N GLN A 168 33.67 3.57 -6.59
CA GLN A 168 34.96 3.98 -7.12
C GLN A 168 35.63 4.76 -5.99
N VAL A 169 36.61 4.12 -5.35
CA VAL A 169 37.54 4.80 -4.45
C VAL A 169 38.27 5.80 -5.35
N GLU A 170 37.86 7.07 -5.29
CA GLU A 170 38.65 8.17 -5.83
C GLU A 170 39.97 8.18 -5.05
N LEU A 171 41.02 7.64 -5.69
CA LEU A 171 42.41 7.70 -5.26
C LEU A 171 43.00 9.06 -5.65
#